data_AF-A0A7K3M578-F1
#
_entry.id   AF-A0A7K3M578-F1
#
_cell.length_a   1.000
_cell.length_b   1.000
_cell.length_c   1.000
_cell.angle_alpha   90.00
_cell.angle_beta   90.00
_cell.angle_gamma   90.00
#
_symmetry.space_group_name_H-M   'P 1'
#
loop_
_entity.id
_entity.type
_entity.pdbx_description
1 polymer ?
#
loop_
_entity_poly.entity_id
_entity_poly.type
_entity_poly.pdbx_seq_one_letter_code
_entity_poly.pdbx_strand_id
1 'polypeptide(L)'
;MTTSGDPRHSEGAPALLTIAHRAANDANILREAIDSGIDLVEADVRFFKGVPEIRHTKTLGPRLLWEPGELVRRRDTVVPTLADLLVSLGDDSQRLMLDLKGLRPGLAPAVAKVLQEHAPGVPLAISTPHWWMFKAFHDLPHIRPMLSAGSWPMVERLRELIRKDPSTWPTAQPVFACSIHRTLLTPDIVSEVRRRIDHVVTWPVDTPEELGQARELGVTGVTSKDLNLLKSLTTNGRA
;
A
#
# COMPACT_ATOMS: atom_id res chain seq x y z
N MET A 1 -23.32 17.34 48.23
CA MET A 1 -23.87 16.71 47.01
C MET A 1 -23.95 17.77 45.94
N THR A 2 -22.96 17.80 45.06
CA THR A 2 -23.00 18.53 43.78
C THR A 2 -22.17 17.69 42.82
N THR A 3 -22.88 17.00 41.92
CA THR A 3 -22.31 16.15 40.87
C THR A 3 -21.71 17.04 39.79
N SER A 4 -20.38 17.15 39.77
CA SER A 4 -19.65 17.69 38.62
C SER A 4 -19.69 16.64 37.52
N GLY A 5 -20.53 16.86 36.51
CA GLY A 5 -20.59 16.06 35.31
C GLY A 5 -19.33 16.28 34.49
N ASP A 6 -18.50 15.24 34.41
CA ASP A 6 -17.37 15.12 33.49
C ASP A 6 -17.91 15.03 32.05
N PRO A 7 -17.60 16.00 31.15
CA PRO A 7 -17.96 15.87 29.76
C PRO A 7 -17.02 14.84 29.14
N ARG A 8 -17.50 13.60 29.09
CA ARG A 8 -16.97 12.58 28.19
C ARG A 8 -16.96 13.17 26.78
N HIS A 9 -15.79 13.65 26.35
CA HIS A 9 -15.49 13.76 24.94
C HIS A 9 -15.74 12.38 24.34
N SER A 10 -16.71 12.27 23.45
CA SER A 10 -16.76 11.17 22.51
C SER A 10 -15.55 11.35 21.58
N GLU A 11 -14.37 10.92 22.02
CA GLU A 11 -13.22 10.79 21.14
C GLU A 11 -13.62 9.79 20.04
N GLY A 12 -13.95 10.32 18.86
CA GLY A 12 -14.17 9.51 17.67
C GLY A 12 -12.94 8.63 17.46
N ALA A 13 -13.16 7.36 17.11
CA ALA A 13 -12.06 6.48 16.77
C ALA A 13 -11.19 7.15 15.68
N PRO A 14 -9.86 7.13 15.80
CA PRO A 14 -8.98 7.80 14.85
C PRO A 14 -9.28 7.35 13.42
N ALA A 15 -9.24 8.30 12.48
CA ALA A 15 -9.52 8.02 11.07
C ALA A 15 -8.56 6.94 10.54
N LEU A 16 -9.12 5.96 9.82
CA LEU A 16 -8.34 4.90 9.19
C LEU A 16 -7.67 5.42 7.92
N LEU A 17 -6.40 5.08 7.72
CA LEU A 17 -5.74 5.23 6.43
C LEU A 17 -6.43 4.34 5.39
N THR A 18 -6.95 4.94 4.32
CA THR A 18 -7.69 4.25 3.27
C THR A 18 -6.83 4.02 2.03
N ILE A 19 -6.78 2.77 1.54
CA ILE A 19 -6.03 2.41 0.34
C ILE A 19 -6.94 1.72 -0.68
N ALA A 20 -7.11 2.33 -1.85
CA ALA A 20 -7.86 1.74 -2.95
C ALA A 20 -7.01 0.71 -3.69
N HIS A 21 -7.32 -0.57 -3.49
CA HIS A 21 -6.62 -1.73 -4.04
C HIS A 21 -6.75 -1.76 -5.57
N ARG A 22 -5.62 -1.72 -6.27
CA ARG A 22 -5.46 -1.73 -7.73
C ARG A 22 -6.13 -0.57 -8.45
N ALA A 23 -6.55 0.46 -7.73
CA ALA A 23 -7.21 1.59 -8.36
C ALA A 23 -6.32 2.27 -9.40
N ALA A 24 -5.00 2.32 -9.18
CA ALA A 24 -4.07 2.90 -10.14
C ALA A 24 -3.66 1.94 -11.28
N ASN A 25 -4.22 0.72 -11.34
CA ASN A 25 -4.10 -0.15 -12.52
C ASN A 25 -5.11 0.21 -13.64
N ASP A 26 -6.14 1.00 -13.33
CA ASP A 26 -7.19 1.42 -14.26
C ASP A 26 -7.42 2.93 -14.15
N ALA A 27 -7.37 3.66 -15.27
CA ALA A 27 -7.43 5.12 -15.25
C ALA A 27 -8.78 5.68 -14.73
N ASN A 28 -9.89 4.97 -14.95
CA ASN A 28 -11.20 5.42 -14.49
C ASN A 28 -11.33 5.21 -12.97
N ILE A 29 -10.95 4.03 -12.48
CA ILE A 29 -10.98 3.71 -11.05
C ILE A 29 -10.02 4.63 -10.28
N LEU A 30 -8.85 4.92 -10.87
CA LEU A 30 -7.88 5.85 -10.32
C LEU A 30 -8.49 7.23 -10.07
N ARG A 31 -9.12 7.82 -11.09
CA ARG A 31 -9.70 9.16 -10.97
C ARG A 31 -10.84 9.18 -9.95
N GLU A 32 -11.71 8.18 -9.99
CA GLU A 32 -12.80 8.05 -9.02
C GLU A 32 -12.28 7.96 -7.58
N ALA A 33 -11.24 7.16 -7.33
CA ALA A 33 -10.63 7.02 -6.00
C ALA A 33 -9.99 8.33 -5.52
N ILE A 34 -9.32 9.05 -6.43
CA ILE A 34 -8.72 10.35 -6.15
C ILE A 34 -9.81 11.37 -5.76
N ASP A 35 -10.84 11.51 -6.57
CA ASP A 35 -11.95 12.46 -6.35
C ASP A 35 -12.74 12.16 -5.07
N SER A 36 -12.72 10.90 -4.63
CA SER A 36 -13.38 10.42 -3.41
C SER A 36 -12.61 10.69 -2.11
N GLY A 37 -11.44 11.33 -2.20
CA GLY A 37 -10.62 11.68 -1.04
C GLY A 37 -9.91 10.50 -0.36
N ILE A 38 -9.81 9.34 -1.01
CA ILE A 38 -9.11 8.14 -0.49
C ILE A 38 -7.61 8.42 -0.30
N ASP A 39 -7.02 8.08 0.83
CA ASP A 39 -5.67 8.55 1.15
C ASP A 39 -4.60 8.06 0.17
N LEU A 40 -4.66 6.78 -0.20
CA LEU A 40 -3.73 6.16 -1.16
C LEU A 40 -4.45 5.35 -2.25
N VAL A 41 -3.86 5.33 -3.44
CA VAL A 41 -4.28 4.49 -4.58
C VAL A 41 -3.16 3.50 -4.91
N GLU A 42 -3.47 2.21 -4.95
CA GLU A 42 -2.48 1.16 -5.16
C GLU A 42 -2.29 0.83 -6.64
N ALA A 43 -1.03 0.66 -7.05
CA ALA A 43 -0.63 0.17 -8.36
C ALA A 43 0.28 -1.06 -8.23
N ASP A 44 -0.10 -2.15 -8.91
CA ASP A 44 0.73 -3.35 -9.01
C ASP A 44 1.87 -3.09 -10.00
N VAL A 45 3.12 -3.06 -9.53
CA VAL A 45 4.29 -2.85 -10.39
C VAL A 45 4.97 -4.16 -10.73
N ARG A 46 5.01 -4.52 -12.01
CA ARG A 46 5.71 -5.71 -12.53
C ARG A 46 6.87 -5.34 -13.42
N PHE A 47 7.91 -6.16 -13.41
CA PHE A 47 9.11 -5.93 -14.22
C PHE A 47 9.07 -6.73 -15.53
N PHE A 48 9.15 -6.05 -16.67
CA PHE A 48 9.21 -6.69 -17.98
C PHE A 48 10.25 -6.01 -18.87
N LYS A 49 11.25 -6.77 -19.30
CA LYS A 49 12.32 -6.31 -20.21
C LYS A 49 12.96 -4.96 -19.81
N GLY A 50 13.23 -4.76 -18.52
CA GLY A 50 13.84 -3.52 -18.03
C GLY A 50 12.86 -2.42 -17.66
N VAL A 51 11.57 -2.60 -17.94
CA VAL A 51 10.53 -1.57 -17.75
C VAL A 51 9.62 -1.95 -16.58
N PRO A 52 9.39 -1.04 -15.63
CA PRO A 52 8.31 -1.15 -14.65
C PRO A 52 6.95 -0.90 -15.32
N GLU A 53 6.09 -1.92 -15.28
CA GLU A 53 4.75 -1.92 -15.86
C GLU A 53 3.70 -1.92 -14.75
N ILE A 54 2.60 -1.22 -14.99
CA ILE A 54 1.46 -1.18 -14.09
C ILE A 54 0.44 -2.21 -14.54
N ARG A 55 0.32 -3.31 -13.79
CA ARG A 55 -0.64 -4.39 -14.05
C ARG A 55 -0.65 -5.46 -12.97
N HIS A 56 -1.83 -6.02 -12.77
CA HIS A 56 -1.99 -7.22 -11.94
C HIS A 56 -1.58 -8.51 -12.65
N THR A 57 -1.93 -8.68 -13.93
CA THR A 57 -1.71 -9.91 -14.71
C THR A 57 -0.25 -10.35 -14.65
N LYS A 58 0.03 -11.65 -14.58
CA LYS A 58 1.38 -12.23 -14.62
C LYS A 58 1.83 -12.44 -16.06
N THR A 59 3.14 -12.56 -16.26
CA THR A 59 3.72 -12.89 -17.57
C THR A 59 3.85 -14.41 -17.71
N LEU A 60 3.32 -14.98 -18.80
CA LEU A 60 3.53 -16.37 -19.20
C LEU A 60 4.38 -16.40 -20.47
N GLY A 61 5.70 -16.43 -20.31
CA GLY A 61 6.64 -16.21 -21.40
C GLY A 61 6.52 -14.79 -22.01
N PRO A 62 7.23 -14.48 -23.10
CA PRO A 62 7.32 -13.10 -23.59
C PRO A 62 6.05 -12.57 -24.29
N ARG A 63 5.05 -13.43 -24.54
CA ARG A 63 3.91 -13.13 -25.44
C ARG A 63 2.55 -13.15 -24.78
N LEU A 64 2.42 -13.67 -23.55
CA LEU A 64 1.13 -13.86 -22.90
C LEU A 64 1.11 -13.18 -21.54
N LEU A 65 -0.04 -12.60 -21.22
CA LEU A 65 -0.41 -12.11 -19.90
C LEU A 65 -1.52 -13.01 -19.35
N TRP A 66 -1.43 -13.35 -18.08
CA TRP A 66 -2.32 -14.30 -17.44
C TRP A 66 -2.78 -13.82 -16.08
N GLU A 67 -4.07 -14.02 -15.80
CA GLU A 67 -4.60 -14.04 -14.45
C GLU A 67 -5.70 -15.11 -14.32
N PRO A 68 -6.17 -15.44 -13.11
CA PRO A 68 -7.20 -16.46 -12.95
C PRO A 68 -8.43 -16.14 -13.81
N GLY A 69 -8.75 -17.04 -14.75
CA GLY A 69 -9.89 -16.89 -15.67
C GLY A 69 -9.59 -16.19 -17.00
N GLU A 70 -8.40 -15.60 -17.17
CA GLU A 70 -8.07 -14.82 -18.37
C GLU A 70 -6.64 -15.06 -18.86
N LEU A 71 -6.51 -15.23 -20.18
CA LEU A 71 -5.24 -15.32 -20.87
C LEU A 71 -5.28 -14.47 -22.14
N VAL A 72 -4.50 -13.39 -22.16
CA VAL A 72 -4.46 -12.46 -23.28
C VAL A 72 -3.09 -12.44 -23.93
N ARG A 73 -3.08 -12.16 -25.24
CA ARG A 73 -1.86 -11.90 -25.99
C ARG A 73 -1.37 -10.52 -25.64
N ARG A 74 -0.14 -10.44 -25.16
CA ARG A 74 0.48 -9.18 -24.74
C ARG A 74 0.45 -8.10 -25.83
N ARG A 75 0.65 -8.48 -27.09
CA ARG A 75 0.65 -7.54 -28.23
C ARG A 75 -0.72 -6.91 -28.51
N ASP A 76 -1.79 -7.53 -28.00
CA ASP A 76 -3.17 -7.10 -28.19
C ASP A 76 -3.67 -6.33 -26.94
N THR A 77 -2.77 -6.03 -25.98
CA THR A 77 -3.08 -5.35 -24.72
C THR A 77 -2.16 -4.15 -24.54
N VAL A 78 -2.73 -2.98 -24.28
CA VAL A 78 -1.96 -1.81 -23.85
C VAL A 78 -1.59 -2.00 -22.37
N VAL A 79 -0.29 -1.98 -22.07
CA VAL A 79 0.22 -2.10 -20.70
C VAL A 79 0.92 -0.78 -20.34
N PRO A 80 0.32 0.04 -19.46
CA PRO A 80 0.94 1.30 -19.05
C PRO A 80 2.25 1.06 -18.28
N THR A 81 3.22 1.93 -18.48
CA THR A 81 4.45 1.96 -17.67
C THR A 81 4.26 2.80 -16.42
N LEU A 82 5.16 2.67 -15.45
CA LEU A 82 5.18 3.58 -14.29
C LEU A 82 5.36 5.04 -14.71
N ALA A 83 6.15 5.31 -15.75
CA ALA A 83 6.32 6.68 -16.25
C ALA A 83 5.00 7.25 -16.79
N ASP A 84 4.24 6.45 -17.56
CA ASP A 84 2.93 6.86 -18.07
C ASP A 84 1.95 7.19 -16.93
N LEU A 85 1.95 6.38 -15.87
CA LEU A 85 1.12 6.60 -14.69
C LEU A 85 1.51 7.87 -13.92
N LEU A 86 2.80 8.15 -13.75
CA LEU A 86 3.24 9.36 -13.05
C LEU A 86 2.90 10.63 -13.85
N VAL A 87 3.06 10.58 -15.18
CA VAL A 87 2.67 11.67 -16.06
C VAL A 87 1.17 11.92 -16.00
N SER A 88 0.34 10.87 -15.94
CA SER A 88 -1.11 11.03 -15.86
C SER A 88 -1.61 11.54 -14.50
N LEU A 89 -0.89 11.21 -13.42
CA LEU A 89 -1.22 11.65 -12.06
C LEU A 89 -0.83 13.11 -11.79
N GLY A 90 0.31 13.57 -12.32
CA GLY A 90 0.84 14.90 -11.98
C GLY A 90 0.99 15.06 -10.46
N ASP A 91 0.39 16.11 -9.89
CA ASP A 91 0.45 16.44 -8.46
C ASP A 91 -0.24 15.40 -7.55
N ASP A 92 -1.16 14.60 -8.09
CA ASP A 92 -1.81 13.50 -7.37
C ASP A 92 -0.85 12.32 -7.12
N SER A 93 0.36 12.33 -7.70
CA SER A 93 1.37 11.27 -7.53
C SER A 93 1.75 11.00 -6.08
N GLN A 94 1.60 11.98 -5.19
CA GLN A 94 1.81 11.81 -3.74
C GLN A 94 0.83 10.81 -3.08
N ARG A 95 -0.30 10.51 -3.72
CA ARG A 95 -1.29 9.54 -3.25
C ARG A 95 -0.99 8.13 -3.75
N LEU A 96 0.03 7.95 -4.57
CA LEU A 96 0.37 6.66 -5.13
C LEU A 96 1.04 5.75 -4.10
N MET A 97 0.58 4.50 -4.05
CA MET A 97 1.26 3.38 -3.40
C MET A 97 1.66 2.35 -4.46
N LEU A 98 2.96 2.14 -4.64
CA LEU A 98 3.50 1.14 -5.58
C LEU A 98 3.69 -0.20 -4.86
N ASP A 99 2.96 -1.23 -5.26
CA ASP A 99 3.19 -2.60 -4.78
C ASP A 99 4.14 -3.34 -5.73
N LEU A 100 5.38 -3.54 -5.32
CA LEU A 100 6.41 -4.17 -6.16
C LEU A 100 6.19 -5.69 -6.21
N LYS A 101 5.71 -6.15 -7.37
CA LYS A 101 5.37 -7.55 -7.60
C LYS A 101 6.50 -8.32 -8.28
N GLY A 102 7.07 -9.26 -7.53
CA GLY A 102 7.98 -10.29 -8.01
C GLY A 102 9.40 -10.17 -7.46
N LEU A 103 10.27 -11.10 -7.86
CA LEU A 103 11.59 -11.30 -7.26
C LEU A 103 12.76 -10.79 -8.12
N ARG A 104 12.48 -10.10 -9.24
CA ARG A 104 13.53 -9.70 -10.18
C ARG A 104 14.42 -8.61 -9.56
N PRO A 105 15.75 -8.79 -9.46
CA PRO A 105 16.65 -7.80 -8.86
C PRO A 105 16.61 -6.41 -9.51
N GLY A 106 16.31 -6.36 -10.81
CA GLY A 106 16.21 -5.09 -11.56
C GLY A 106 14.93 -4.29 -11.32
N LEU A 107 13.89 -4.85 -10.66
CA LEU A 107 12.61 -4.16 -10.49
C LEU A 107 12.76 -2.87 -9.68
N ALA A 108 13.27 -2.97 -8.45
CA ALA A 108 13.37 -1.82 -7.56
C ALA A 108 14.33 -0.73 -8.09
N PRO A 109 15.52 -1.04 -8.63
CA PRO A 109 16.37 -0.05 -9.29
C PRO A 109 15.71 0.64 -10.49
N ALA A 110 14.95 -0.11 -11.31
CA ALA A 110 14.23 0.49 -12.44
C ALA A 110 13.10 1.41 -11.98
N VAL A 111 12.38 1.05 -10.91
CA VAL A 111 11.39 1.93 -10.28
C VAL A 111 12.07 3.18 -9.73
N ALA A 112 13.15 3.06 -8.95
CA ALA A 112 13.89 4.19 -8.40
C ALA A 112 14.35 5.17 -9.48
N LYS A 113 14.86 4.67 -10.60
CA LYS A 113 15.24 5.49 -11.76
C LYS A 113 14.04 6.28 -12.32
N VAL A 114 12.91 5.62 -12.55
CA VAL A 114 11.70 6.29 -13.06
C VAL A 114 11.21 7.36 -12.08
N LEU A 115 11.28 7.09 -10.76
CA LEU A 115 10.89 8.07 -9.75
C LEU A 115 11.82 9.29 -9.71
N GLN A 116 13.12 9.10 -9.87
CA GLN A 116 14.08 10.20 -10.00
C GLN A 116 13.81 11.08 -11.22
N GLU A 117 13.42 10.47 -12.33
CA GLU A 117 13.19 11.16 -13.60
C GLU A 117 11.82 11.86 -13.65
N HIS A 118 10.77 11.24 -13.12
CA HIS A 118 9.39 11.68 -13.33
C HIS A 118 8.67 12.18 -12.08
N ALA A 119 9.17 11.89 -10.88
CA ALA A 119 8.56 12.30 -9.61
C ALA A 119 9.61 12.75 -8.58
N PRO A 120 10.59 13.59 -8.94
CA PRO A 120 11.68 13.97 -8.04
C PRO A 120 11.13 14.70 -6.81
N GLY A 121 11.39 14.15 -5.63
CA GLY A 121 10.98 14.76 -4.35
C GLY A 121 9.52 14.51 -3.96
N VAL A 122 8.74 13.80 -4.78
CA VAL A 122 7.32 13.54 -4.50
C VAL A 122 7.17 12.39 -3.50
N PRO A 123 6.49 12.59 -2.35
CA PRO A 123 6.38 11.54 -1.35
C PRO A 123 5.38 10.46 -1.76
N LEU A 124 5.87 9.28 -2.12
CA LEU A 124 5.05 8.12 -2.53
C LEU A 124 5.33 6.90 -1.68
N ALA A 125 4.32 6.05 -1.49
CA ALA A 125 4.45 4.83 -0.72
C ALA A 125 4.97 3.69 -1.61
N ILE A 126 5.87 2.87 -1.07
CA ILE A 126 6.36 1.66 -1.75
C ILE A 126 6.11 0.46 -0.84
N SER A 127 5.29 -0.47 -1.29
CA SER A 127 4.98 -1.72 -0.61
C SER A 127 5.69 -2.88 -1.30
N THR A 128 6.30 -3.78 -0.51
CA THR A 128 6.81 -5.04 -1.06
C THR A 128 6.99 -6.10 0.03
N PRO A 129 6.77 -7.39 -0.29
CA PRO A 129 7.16 -8.50 0.59
C PRO A 129 8.68 -8.75 0.60
N HIS A 130 9.41 -8.17 -0.35
CA HIS A 130 10.84 -8.41 -0.55
C HIS A 130 11.67 -7.23 -0.03
N TRP A 131 11.72 -7.06 1.30
CA TRP A 131 12.23 -5.84 1.93
C TRP A 131 13.68 -5.46 1.57
N TRP A 132 14.50 -6.40 1.08
CA TRP A 132 15.83 -6.07 0.54
C TRP A 132 15.78 -5.10 -0.65
N MET A 133 14.64 -5.02 -1.36
CA MET A 133 14.41 -4.08 -2.45
C MET A 133 14.46 -2.62 -1.99
N PHE A 134 14.21 -2.34 -0.70
CA PHE A 134 14.27 -0.97 -0.18
C PHE A 134 15.64 -0.32 -0.30
N LYS A 135 16.72 -1.12 -0.43
CA LYS A 135 18.06 -0.62 -0.73
C LYS A 135 18.12 0.23 -2.01
N ALA A 136 17.28 -0.04 -3.01
CA ALA A 136 17.26 0.72 -4.26
C ALA A 136 16.75 2.17 -4.09
N PHE A 137 16.06 2.46 -2.98
CA PHE A 137 15.48 3.76 -2.68
C PHE A 137 16.28 4.53 -1.61
N HIS A 138 17.51 4.11 -1.31
CA HIS A 138 18.34 4.71 -0.28
C HIS A 138 18.51 6.23 -0.48
N ASP A 139 18.74 6.66 -1.71
CA ASP A 139 19.00 8.07 -2.05
C ASP A 139 17.72 8.87 -2.33
N LEU A 140 16.54 8.33 -1.96
CA LEU A 140 15.23 8.94 -2.22
C LEU A 140 14.48 9.19 -0.91
N PRO A 141 14.85 10.21 -0.11
CA PRO A 141 14.36 10.44 1.26
C PRO A 141 12.87 10.77 1.39
N HIS A 142 12.15 10.91 0.27
CA HIS A 142 10.71 11.14 0.21
C HIS A 142 9.90 9.84 0.08
N ILE A 143 10.55 8.71 -0.22
CA ILE A 143 9.88 7.41 -0.31
C ILE A 143 9.37 6.99 1.05
N ARG A 144 8.11 6.58 1.11
CA ARG A 144 7.45 6.07 2.31
C ARG A 144 7.44 4.53 2.29
N PRO A 145 8.36 3.84 2.99
CA PRO A 145 8.45 2.39 2.92
C PRO A 145 7.27 1.72 3.63
N MET A 146 6.65 0.75 2.98
CA MET A 146 5.59 -0.08 3.54
C MET A 146 6.02 -1.57 3.54
N LEU A 147 6.25 -2.14 4.71
CA LEU A 147 6.65 -3.53 4.83
C LEU A 147 5.43 -4.44 4.65
N SER A 148 5.38 -5.20 3.56
CA SER A 148 4.27 -6.15 3.34
C SER A 148 4.57 -7.51 3.94
N ALA A 149 3.58 -8.15 4.58
CA ALA A 149 3.64 -9.49 5.15
C ALA A 149 2.36 -10.28 4.80
N GLY A 150 2.50 -11.21 3.86
CA GLY A 150 1.40 -12.05 3.36
C GLY A 150 1.42 -13.50 3.86
N SER A 151 2.33 -13.86 4.76
CA SER A 151 2.42 -15.21 5.35
C SER A 151 2.94 -15.14 6.78
N TRP A 152 2.67 -16.17 7.59
CA TRP A 152 3.16 -16.25 8.97
C TRP A 152 4.69 -16.04 9.02
N PRO A 153 5.53 -16.78 8.28
CA PRO A 153 6.99 -16.56 8.34
C PRO A 153 7.42 -15.10 8.12
N MET A 154 6.67 -14.33 7.31
CA MET A 154 6.93 -12.90 7.14
C MET A 154 6.48 -12.05 8.33
N VAL A 155 5.36 -12.40 8.97
CA VAL A 155 4.92 -11.75 10.22
C VAL A 155 5.93 -12.00 11.34
N GLU A 156 6.44 -13.22 11.52
CA GLU A 156 7.51 -13.48 12.50
C GLU A 156 8.76 -12.66 12.19
N ARG A 157 9.19 -12.62 10.92
CA ARG A 157 10.31 -11.78 10.49
C ARG A 157 10.07 -10.29 10.77
N LEU A 158 8.82 -9.81 10.61
CA LEU A 158 8.45 -8.43 10.92
C LEU A 158 8.59 -8.18 12.41
N ARG A 159 8.07 -9.09 13.25
CA ARG A 159 8.16 -9.00 14.71
C ARG A 159 9.61 -9.02 15.20
N GLU A 160 10.45 -9.88 14.63
CA GLU A 160 11.89 -9.87 14.89
C GLU A 160 12.54 -8.55 14.49
N LEU A 161 12.14 -7.98 13.36
CA LEU A 161 12.69 -6.72 12.85
C LEU A 161 12.35 -5.53 13.75
N ILE A 162 11.08 -5.37 14.16
CA ILE A 162 10.63 -4.24 14.99
C ILE A 162 11.16 -4.28 16.42
N ARG A 163 11.70 -5.42 16.87
CA ARG A 163 12.41 -5.56 18.15
C ARG A 163 13.86 -5.08 18.08
N LYS A 164 14.43 -4.97 16.88
CA LYS A 164 15.78 -4.45 16.66
C LYS A 164 15.77 -2.93 16.58
N ASP A 165 16.97 -2.34 16.65
CA ASP A 165 17.15 -0.91 16.45
C ASP A 165 16.69 -0.50 15.04
N PRO A 166 15.88 0.58 14.89
CA PRO A 166 15.46 1.09 13.59
C PRO A 166 16.60 1.35 12.60
N SER A 167 17.82 1.66 13.07
CA SER A 167 18.99 1.85 12.21
C SER A 167 19.43 0.57 11.47
N THR A 168 18.93 -0.60 11.90
CA THR A 168 19.22 -1.91 11.29
C THR A 168 18.15 -2.36 10.30
N TRP A 169 17.09 -1.56 10.13
CA TRP A 169 15.99 -1.91 9.25
C TRP A 169 16.45 -1.94 7.78
N PRO A 170 15.82 -2.76 6.93
CA PRO A 170 16.19 -2.86 5.52
C PRO A 170 15.86 -1.58 4.73
N THR A 171 15.17 -0.63 5.38
CA THR A 171 14.80 0.67 4.85
C THR A 171 15.86 1.69 5.24
N ALA A 172 16.26 2.55 4.31
CA ALA A 172 17.14 3.69 4.60
C ALA A 172 16.43 4.80 5.40
N GLN A 173 15.14 4.63 5.67
CA GLN A 173 14.21 5.64 6.18
C GLN A 173 13.25 4.98 7.18
N PRO A 174 12.58 5.77 8.05
CA PRO A 174 11.52 5.27 8.90
C PRO A 174 10.46 4.52 8.10
N VAL A 175 9.98 3.39 8.64
CA VAL A 175 8.89 2.63 8.01
C VAL A 175 7.59 3.40 8.20
N PHE A 176 6.96 3.77 7.08
CA PHE A 176 5.69 4.49 7.07
C PHE A 176 4.54 3.59 7.52
N ALA A 177 4.51 2.33 7.04
CA ALA A 177 3.44 1.40 7.35
C ALA A 177 3.87 -0.07 7.28
N CYS A 178 3.08 -0.95 7.88
CA CYS A 178 3.09 -2.38 7.59
C CYS A 178 1.77 -2.77 6.92
N SER A 179 1.85 -3.60 5.87
CA SER A 179 0.70 -4.16 5.17
C SER A 179 0.61 -5.65 5.46
N ILE A 180 -0.33 -6.08 6.31
CA ILE A 180 -0.40 -7.46 6.79
C ILE A 180 -1.72 -8.09 6.33
N HIS A 181 -1.67 -9.32 5.82
CA HIS A 181 -2.91 -10.03 5.44
C HIS A 181 -3.82 -10.23 6.65
N ARG A 182 -5.13 -9.98 6.52
CA ARG A 182 -6.06 -9.94 7.66
C ARG A 182 -6.12 -11.21 8.49
N THR A 183 -5.97 -12.37 7.85
CA THR A 183 -6.03 -13.69 8.51
C THR A 183 -4.80 -13.98 9.38
N LEU A 184 -3.78 -13.12 9.35
CA LEU A 184 -2.54 -13.25 10.11
C LEU A 184 -2.48 -12.29 11.30
N LEU A 185 -3.50 -11.43 11.45
CA LEU A 185 -3.54 -10.43 12.51
C LEU A 185 -4.28 -10.92 13.74
N THR A 186 -3.75 -10.51 14.88
CA THR A 186 -4.41 -10.53 16.19
C THR A 186 -4.27 -9.14 16.82
N PRO A 187 -5.10 -8.78 17.82
CA PRO A 187 -4.94 -7.51 18.54
C PRO A 187 -3.53 -7.34 19.14
N ASP A 188 -2.92 -8.44 19.58
CA ASP A 188 -1.55 -8.44 20.12
C ASP A 188 -0.50 -8.13 19.06
N ILE A 189 -0.62 -8.72 17.86
CA ILE A 189 0.28 -8.43 16.75
C ILE A 189 0.15 -6.96 16.34
N VAL A 190 -1.08 -6.45 16.21
CA VAL A 190 -1.32 -5.05 15.87
C VAL A 190 -0.72 -4.13 16.93
N SER A 191 -0.98 -4.41 18.22
CA SER A 191 -0.44 -3.63 19.33
C SER A 191 1.08 -3.68 19.39
N GLU A 192 1.70 -4.82 19.07
CA GLU A 192 3.15 -4.95 19.00
C GLU A 192 3.76 -4.09 17.89
N VAL A 193 3.21 -4.15 16.69
CA VAL A 193 3.70 -3.37 15.53
C VAL A 193 3.49 -1.87 15.77
N ARG A 194 2.33 -1.47 16.31
CA ARG A 194 1.98 -0.07 16.57
C ARG A 194 2.88 0.63 17.60
N ARG A 195 3.64 -0.10 18.40
CA ARG A 195 4.65 0.50 19.29
C ARG A 195 5.83 1.12 18.54
N ARG A 196 6.01 0.79 17.26
CA ARG A 196 7.18 1.18 16.45
C ARG A 196 6.83 1.78 15.10
N ILE A 197 5.63 1.50 14.58
CA ILE A 197 5.19 1.88 13.24
C ILE A 197 3.78 2.45 13.35
N ASP A 198 3.59 3.67 12.86
CA ASP A 198 2.35 4.42 13.04
C ASP A 198 1.16 3.74 12.37
N HIS A 199 1.40 3.14 11.20
CA HIS A 199 0.35 2.52 10.40
C HIS A 199 0.47 1.00 10.30
N VAL A 200 -0.53 0.29 10.83
CA VAL A 200 -0.79 -1.12 10.53
C VAL A 200 -2.00 -1.17 9.61
N VAL A 201 -1.76 -1.57 8.36
CA VAL A 201 -2.75 -1.68 7.31
C VAL A 201 -3.05 -3.16 7.05
N THR A 202 -4.32 -3.48 6.89
CA THR A 202 -4.76 -4.85 6.62
C THR A 202 -5.46 -5.01 5.27
N TRP A 203 -5.32 -6.20 4.68
CA TRP A 203 -5.91 -6.54 3.39
C TRP A 203 -6.29 -8.03 3.29
N PRO A 204 -7.25 -8.38 2.42
CA PRO A 204 -8.27 -7.48 1.83
C PRO A 204 -9.36 -7.11 2.85
N VAL A 205 -10.01 -5.96 2.69
CA VAL A 205 -11.20 -5.54 3.47
C VAL A 205 -12.25 -5.03 2.50
N ASP A 206 -13.13 -5.88 2.00
CA ASP A 206 -14.02 -5.58 0.88
C ASP A 206 -15.51 -5.54 1.29
N THR A 207 -15.80 -5.72 2.59
CA THR A 207 -17.17 -5.72 3.13
C THR A 207 -17.27 -4.96 4.47
N PRO A 208 -18.47 -4.49 4.86
CA PRO A 208 -18.68 -3.87 6.17
C PRO A 208 -18.34 -4.78 7.36
N GLU A 209 -18.59 -6.09 7.23
CA GLU A 209 -18.25 -7.06 8.28
C GLU A 209 -16.73 -7.19 8.44
N GLU A 210 -15.99 -7.32 7.34
CA GLU A 210 -14.52 -7.34 7.38
C GLU A 210 -13.94 -6.03 7.91
N LEU A 211 -14.57 -4.89 7.62
CA LEU A 211 -14.18 -3.60 8.19
C LEU A 211 -14.43 -3.56 9.72
N GLY A 212 -15.54 -4.11 10.19
CA GLY A 212 -15.81 -4.27 11.63
C GLY A 212 -14.72 -5.10 12.30
N GLN A 213 -14.39 -6.27 11.74
CA GLN A 213 -13.31 -7.14 12.21
C GLN A 213 -11.95 -6.42 12.21
N ALA A 214 -11.65 -5.65 11.15
CA ALA A 214 -10.42 -4.87 11.07
C ALA A 214 -10.33 -3.82 12.19
N ARG A 215 -11.45 -3.15 12.52
CA ARG A 215 -11.51 -2.18 13.63
C ARG A 215 -11.33 -2.85 14.98
N GLU A 216 -11.92 -4.02 15.21
CA GLU A 216 -11.75 -4.80 16.44
C GLU A 216 -10.29 -5.25 16.65
N LEU A 217 -9.57 -5.55 15.56
CA LEU A 217 -8.13 -5.82 15.61
C LEU A 217 -7.29 -4.59 16.00
N GLY A 218 -7.86 -3.37 15.92
CA GLY A 218 -7.17 -2.12 16.24
C GLY A 218 -6.23 -1.63 15.14
N VAL A 219 -6.43 -2.09 13.89
CA VAL A 219 -5.64 -1.62 12.74
C VAL A 219 -5.89 -0.14 12.50
N THR A 220 -4.94 0.53 11.86
CA THR A 220 -4.99 1.97 11.59
C THR A 220 -5.16 2.27 10.09
N GLY A 221 -5.29 1.23 9.26
CA GLY A 221 -5.62 1.39 7.85
C GLY A 221 -6.14 0.11 7.22
N VAL A 222 -6.79 0.28 6.07
CA VAL A 222 -7.40 -0.82 5.32
C VAL A 222 -7.12 -0.65 3.82
N THR A 223 -6.90 -1.78 3.14
CA THR A 223 -6.82 -1.83 1.68
C THR A 223 -8.03 -2.59 1.14
N SER A 224 -8.80 -1.93 0.27
CA SER A 224 -10.09 -2.43 -0.22
C SER A 224 -10.22 -2.25 -1.73
N LYS A 225 -10.91 -3.19 -2.38
CA LYS A 225 -11.40 -3.04 -3.76
C LYS A 225 -12.75 -2.33 -3.82
N ASP A 226 -13.49 -2.28 -2.71
CA ASP A 226 -14.79 -1.62 -2.65
C ASP A 226 -14.60 -0.11 -2.40
N LEU A 227 -14.66 0.68 -3.49
CA LEU A 227 -14.56 2.13 -3.39
C LEU A 227 -15.72 2.75 -2.61
N ASN A 228 -16.92 2.17 -2.63
CA ASN A 228 -18.05 2.72 -1.88
C ASN A 228 -17.85 2.53 -0.37
N LEU A 229 -17.30 1.38 0.03
CA LEU A 229 -16.86 1.15 1.41
C LEU A 229 -15.83 2.19 1.83
N LEU A 230 -14.80 2.45 1.02
CA LEU A 230 -13.77 3.45 1.33
C LEU A 230 -14.34 4.88 1.38
N LYS A 231 -15.24 5.26 0.47
CA LYS A 231 -15.94 6.56 0.49
C LYS A 231 -16.73 6.80 1.78
N SER A 232 -17.34 5.75 2.32
CA SER A 232 -18.06 5.85 3.60
C SER A 232 -17.11 6.20 4.76
N LEU A 233 -15.82 5.86 4.66
CA LEU A 233 -14.81 6.15 5.67
C LEU A 233 -14.29 7.59 5.57
N THR A 234 -14.13 8.11 4.35
CA THR A 234 -13.66 9.48 4.13
C THR A 234 -14.72 10.52 4.51
N THR A 235 -15.99 10.17 4.32
CA THR A 235 -17.14 11.03 4.68
C THR A 235 -17.38 11.10 6.19
N ASN A 236 -17.17 9.99 6.91
CA ASN A 236 -17.45 9.90 8.34
C ASN A 236 -16.26 10.26 9.25
N GLY A 237 -15.05 10.42 8.72
CA GLY A 237 -13.82 10.70 9.48
C GLY A 237 -13.32 12.16 9.45
N ARG A 238 -14.04 13.07 8.75
CA ARG A 238 -13.69 14.50 8.63
C ARG A 238 -14.79 15.44 9.14
N ALA A 239 -15.80 14.92 9.84
CA ALA A 239 -16.86 15.69 10.50
C ALA A 239 -16.49 16.01 11.95
#